data_AF-A0A412GAT3-F1
#
_entry.id   AF-A0A412GAT3-F1
#
_cell.length_a   1.000
_cell.length_b   1.000
_cell.length_c   1.000
_cell.angle_alpha   90.00
_cell.angle_beta   90.00
_cell.angle_gamma   90.00
#
_symmetry.space_group_name_H-M   'P 1'
#
loop_
_entity.id
_entity.type
_entity.pdbx_description
1 polymer ?
#
loop_
_entity_poly.entity_id
_entity_poly.type
_entity_poly.pdbx_seq_one_letter_code
_entity_poly.pdbx_strand_id
1 'polypeptide(L)'
;MYYEEVFSWAENVEGKMVHIDTVPNGKHCGCICPNCHEKLVARHGDINAHGFAHLSHDREANLDICYKVTLLKLAEQIIETQKRIHVPSYYGIYKETDIEFVDVKIDFRFEREDRQPDVIATTKENQKYLIVFCFDGYVRHKQSFDYHGLTYLLVNLTRQKLNSLENFLLASSEDRYWINNDVYFKGIEKKYREIGKLVKLVQDEECKECKIRYSCCAVMLSDHGFSTPLVIKNNGQLFRLCKTEKYMQELKKYCKQQEEDRLCREANHRRWKEKLLARREPENLLKSTSCSEIYSINQDTSGCSDVKVIDLERTCFNCEMNLGWAHCAICSGERFFGRVSPEQAKQCPSFTRKKP
;
A
#
# COMPACT_ATOMS: atom_id res chain seq x y z
N MET A 1 8.71 -13.12 -35.57
CA MET A 1 9.74 -14.14 -35.24
C MET A 1 9.60 -14.48 -33.77
N TYR A 2 8.73 -15.44 -33.45
CA TYR A 2 8.70 -16.01 -32.11
C TYR A 2 9.93 -16.90 -31.99
N TYR A 3 10.88 -16.52 -31.16
CA TYR A 3 11.94 -17.43 -30.73
C TYR A 3 11.23 -18.62 -30.08
N GLU A 4 11.28 -19.79 -30.70
CA GLU A 4 10.86 -21.04 -30.04
C GLU A 4 11.69 -21.18 -28.77
N GLU A 5 11.04 -21.16 -27.62
CA GLU A 5 11.71 -21.40 -26.34
C GLU A 5 12.21 -22.85 -26.35
N VAL A 6 13.54 -22.99 -26.35
CA VAL A 6 14.18 -24.30 -26.44
C VAL A 6 14.11 -24.97 -25.08
N PHE A 7 13.52 -26.16 -25.02
CA PHE A 7 13.52 -27.01 -23.83
C PHE A 7 14.94 -27.57 -23.62
N SER A 8 15.78 -26.88 -22.86
CA SER A 8 17.13 -27.38 -22.51
C SER A 8 17.15 -28.30 -21.29
N TRP A 9 16.03 -28.43 -20.59
CA TRP A 9 15.87 -29.29 -19.41
C TRP A 9 14.65 -30.19 -19.56
N ALA A 10 14.73 -31.37 -18.96
CA ALA A 10 13.65 -32.35 -18.92
C ALA A 10 13.71 -33.18 -17.63
N GLU A 11 12.64 -33.92 -17.34
CA GLU A 11 12.58 -34.83 -16.19
C GLU A 11 13.12 -36.22 -16.58
N ASN A 12 14.06 -36.75 -15.81
CA ASN A 12 14.58 -38.10 -15.99
C ASN A 12 13.71 -39.16 -15.29
N VAL A 13 14.10 -40.43 -15.39
CA VAL A 13 13.38 -41.56 -14.78
C VAL A 13 13.32 -41.53 -13.25
N GLU A 14 14.21 -40.77 -12.59
CA GLU A 14 14.24 -40.58 -11.14
C GLU A 14 13.37 -39.39 -10.68
N GLY A 15 12.75 -38.69 -11.63
CA GLY A 15 11.95 -37.49 -11.37
C GLY A 15 12.77 -36.20 -11.22
N LYS A 16 14.06 -36.23 -11.54
CA LYS A 16 14.97 -35.07 -11.46
C LYS A 16 15.05 -34.33 -12.78
N MET A 17 15.15 -33.01 -12.69
CA MET A 17 15.45 -32.16 -13.84
C MET A 17 16.90 -32.36 -14.26
N VAL A 18 17.12 -32.69 -15.53
CA VAL A 18 18.43 -32.90 -16.15
C VAL A 18 18.60 -32.00 -17.37
N HIS A 19 19.82 -31.52 -17.58
CA HIS A 19 20.16 -30.71 -18.75
C HIS A 19 20.38 -31.60 -19.97
N ILE A 20 20.09 -31.08 -21.15
CA ILE A 20 20.25 -31.77 -22.44
C ILE A 20 21.68 -32.33 -22.61
N ASP A 21 22.71 -31.59 -22.22
CA ASP A 21 24.11 -32.04 -22.34
C ASP A 21 24.47 -33.25 -21.45
N THR A 22 23.63 -33.58 -20.47
CA THR A 22 23.91 -34.63 -19.48
C THR A 22 23.28 -35.98 -19.79
N VAL A 23 22.53 -36.08 -20.90
CA VAL A 23 21.78 -37.28 -21.29
C VAL A 23 22.25 -37.84 -22.63
N PRO A 24 22.00 -39.13 -22.95
CA PRO A 24 22.27 -39.66 -24.28
C PRO A 24 21.43 -38.98 -25.38
N ASN A 25 22.01 -38.78 -26.57
CA ASN A 25 21.30 -38.23 -27.73
C ASN A 25 20.15 -39.17 -28.20
N GLY A 26 19.11 -38.58 -28.78
CA GLY A 26 17.96 -39.29 -29.32
C GLY A 26 16.98 -39.79 -28.25
N LYS A 27 16.25 -40.86 -28.58
CA LYS A 27 15.22 -41.47 -27.70
C LYS A 27 15.83 -42.21 -26.49
N HIS A 28 17.15 -42.43 -26.50
CA HIS A 28 17.86 -43.10 -25.43
C HIS A 28 18.06 -42.21 -24.19
N CYS A 29 17.70 -40.93 -24.25
CA CYS A 29 17.74 -40.04 -23.08
C CYS A 29 16.80 -40.50 -21.94
N GLY A 30 15.72 -41.24 -22.27
CA GLY A 30 14.75 -41.71 -21.29
C GLY A 30 13.97 -40.61 -20.57
N CYS A 31 14.05 -39.36 -21.04
CA CYS A 31 13.44 -38.21 -20.40
C CYS A 31 11.97 -38.04 -20.78
N ILE A 32 11.20 -37.41 -19.90
CA ILE A 32 9.80 -37.06 -20.08
C ILE A 32 9.57 -35.56 -19.85
N CYS A 33 8.48 -35.04 -20.40
CA CYS A 33 7.98 -33.71 -20.06
C CYS A 33 7.30 -33.75 -18.68
N PRO A 34 7.65 -32.85 -17.74
CA PRO A 34 7.06 -32.84 -16.40
C PRO A 34 5.57 -32.48 -16.39
N ASN A 35 5.05 -31.90 -17.47
CA ASN A 35 3.64 -31.51 -17.61
C ASN A 35 2.79 -32.56 -18.33
N CYS A 36 3.09 -32.84 -19.61
CA CYS A 36 2.25 -33.74 -20.41
C CYS A 36 2.67 -35.22 -20.30
N HIS A 37 3.73 -35.50 -19.54
CA HIS A 37 4.31 -36.83 -19.32
C HIS A 37 4.71 -37.58 -20.59
N GLU A 38 4.84 -36.86 -21.71
CA GLU A 38 5.27 -37.44 -22.96
C GLU A 38 6.77 -37.71 -22.93
N LYS A 39 7.18 -38.81 -23.55
CA LYS A 39 8.59 -39.12 -23.79
C LYS A 39 9.20 -38.07 -24.73
N LEU A 40 10.40 -37.63 -24.40
CA LEU A 40 11.13 -36.62 -25.16
C LEU A 40 12.26 -37.26 -25.97
N VAL A 41 12.70 -36.53 -27.00
CA VAL A 41 13.92 -36.81 -27.75
C VAL A 41 14.95 -35.77 -27.40
N ALA A 42 16.11 -36.19 -26.90
CA ALA A 42 17.26 -35.31 -26.79
C ALA A 42 17.82 -35.04 -28.19
N ARG A 43 17.96 -33.77 -28.58
CA ARG A 43 18.60 -33.35 -29.83
C ARG A 43 19.90 -32.64 -29.49
N HIS A 44 21.01 -33.35 -29.61
CA HIS A 44 22.34 -32.77 -29.41
C HIS A 44 22.75 -32.17 -30.74
N GLY A 45 22.64 -30.85 -30.86
CA GLY A 45 22.73 -30.15 -32.12
C GLY A 45 24.12 -30.19 -32.75
N ASP A 46 24.15 -30.50 -34.06
CA ASP A 46 24.94 -29.81 -35.09
C ASP A 46 24.04 -29.27 -36.25
N ILE A 47 22.79 -29.77 -36.41
CA ILE A 47 21.86 -29.43 -37.52
C ILE A 47 20.47 -28.93 -37.03
N ASN A 48 19.98 -29.41 -35.87
CA ASN A 48 18.70 -29.01 -35.28
C ASN A 48 18.91 -28.20 -33.98
N ALA A 49 17.87 -27.50 -33.52
CA ALA A 49 17.88 -26.79 -32.23
C ALA A 49 18.29 -27.74 -31.10
N HIS A 50 19.36 -27.36 -30.39
CA HIS A 50 19.96 -28.14 -29.32
C HIS A 50 19.02 -28.14 -28.09
N GLY A 51 18.32 -29.24 -27.83
CA GLY A 51 17.31 -29.32 -26.77
C GLY A 51 16.43 -30.56 -26.85
N PHE A 52 15.46 -30.65 -25.96
CA PHE A 52 14.45 -31.68 -25.92
C PHE A 52 13.27 -31.35 -26.84
N ALA A 53 12.72 -32.39 -27.47
CA ALA A 53 11.53 -32.27 -28.29
C ALA A 53 10.50 -33.35 -27.94
N HIS A 54 9.22 -32.97 -27.97
CA HIS A 54 8.10 -33.90 -27.87
C HIS A 54 8.08 -34.83 -29.10
N LEU A 55 7.67 -36.07 -28.90
CA LEU A 55 7.73 -37.14 -29.90
C LEU A 55 6.50 -37.16 -30.83
N SER A 56 5.34 -36.82 -30.30
CA SER A 56 4.06 -36.87 -30.97
C SER A 56 3.70 -35.48 -31.49
N HIS A 57 3.29 -35.43 -32.75
CA HIS A 57 2.60 -34.28 -33.32
C HIS A 57 1.09 -34.29 -33.00
N ASP A 58 0.57 -35.42 -32.48
CA ASP A 58 -0.86 -35.69 -32.35
C ASP A 58 -1.45 -35.33 -30.98
N ARG A 59 -0.61 -35.14 -29.95
CA ARG A 59 -1.10 -34.59 -28.68
C ARG A 59 -1.17 -33.07 -28.79
N GLU A 60 -2.32 -32.49 -28.46
CA GLU A 60 -2.52 -31.06 -28.24
C GLU A 60 -1.78 -30.57 -26.98
N ALA A 61 -0.52 -30.99 -26.80
CA ALA A 61 0.32 -30.56 -25.70
C ALA A 61 0.56 -29.06 -25.85
N ASN A 62 0.02 -28.29 -24.90
CA ASN A 62 0.28 -26.87 -24.86
C ASN A 62 1.75 -26.65 -24.42
N LEU A 63 2.62 -26.39 -25.40
CA LEU A 63 4.06 -26.24 -25.18
C LEU A 63 4.41 -25.07 -24.26
N ASP A 64 3.62 -23.99 -24.26
CA ASP A 64 3.79 -22.86 -23.32
C ASP A 64 3.57 -23.32 -21.87
N ILE A 65 2.52 -24.11 -21.62
CA ILE A 65 2.29 -24.69 -20.28
C ILE A 65 3.41 -25.66 -19.93
N CYS A 66 3.82 -26.53 -20.86
CA CYS A 66 4.92 -27.47 -20.64
C CYS A 66 6.22 -26.76 -20.25
N TYR A 67 6.53 -25.64 -20.90
CA TYR A 67 7.72 -24.85 -20.60
C TYR A 67 7.62 -24.21 -19.21
N LYS A 68 6.47 -23.63 -18.84
CA LYS A 68 6.23 -23.06 -17.51
C LYS A 68 6.39 -24.10 -16.39
N VAL A 69 5.83 -25.29 -16.56
CA VAL A 69 5.98 -26.39 -15.58
C VAL A 69 7.45 -26.82 -15.46
N THR A 70 8.16 -26.89 -16.60
CA THR A 70 9.59 -27.21 -16.63
C THR A 70 10.41 -26.17 -15.87
N LEU A 71 10.13 -24.87 -16.08
CA LEU A 71 10.75 -23.78 -15.34
C LEU A 71 10.50 -23.88 -13.82
N LEU A 72 9.27 -24.15 -13.39
CA LEU A 72 8.93 -24.27 -11.97
C LEU A 72 9.68 -25.41 -11.30
N LYS A 73 9.62 -26.61 -11.90
CA LYS A 73 10.28 -27.79 -11.35
C LYS A 73 11.80 -27.63 -11.31
N LEU A 74 12.37 -26.97 -12.31
CA LEU A 74 13.79 -26.61 -12.31
C LEU A 74 14.11 -25.58 -11.21
N ALA A 75 13.27 -24.57 -11.00
CA ALA A 75 13.48 -23.58 -9.93
C ALA A 75 13.48 -24.24 -8.55
N GLU A 76 12.51 -25.11 -8.27
CA GLU A 76 12.42 -25.89 -7.04
C GLU A 76 13.72 -26.71 -6.80
N GLN A 77 14.17 -27.46 -7.82
CA GLN A 77 15.40 -28.25 -7.74
C GLN A 77 16.66 -27.40 -7.54
N ILE A 78 16.76 -26.23 -8.19
CA ILE A 78 17.90 -25.31 -8.01
C ILE A 78 17.98 -24.85 -6.55
N ILE A 79 16.85 -24.43 -5.96
CA ILE A 79 16.84 -23.98 -4.56
C ILE A 79 17.15 -25.13 -3.60
N GLU A 80 16.63 -26.33 -3.84
CA GLU A 80 16.96 -27.53 -3.04
C GLU A 80 18.45 -27.90 -3.11
N THR A 81 19.04 -27.84 -4.30
CA THR A 81 20.43 -28.23 -4.54
C THR A 81 21.40 -27.18 -3.99
N GLN A 82 21.18 -25.92 -4.33
CA GLN A 82 22.08 -24.81 -3.98
C GLN A 82 21.87 -24.33 -2.54
N LYS A 83 20.70 -24.62 -1.96
CA LYS A 83 20.28 -24.18 -0.61
C LYS A 83 20.53 -22.69 -0.38
N ARG A 84 20.34 -21.89 -1.41
CA ARG A 84 20.58 -20.45 -1.39
C ARG A 84 19.65 -19.75 -2.37
N ILE A 85 19.29 -18.52 -2.05
CA ILE A 85 18.57 -17.63 -2.95
C ILE A 85 19.01 -16.18 -2.73
N HIS A 86 19.14 -15.41 -3.82
CA HIS A 86 19.32 -13.97 -3.72
C HIS A 86 17.97 -13.27 -3.54
N VAL A 87 17.86 -12.37 -2.57
CA VAL A 87 16.58 -11.75 -2.21
C VAL A 87 16.62 -10.23 -2.36
N PRO A 88 15.48 -9.60 -2.71
CA PRO A 88 15.44 -8.16 -2.91
C PRO A 88 15.54 -7.40 -1.58
N SER A 89 15.84 -6.11 -1.68
CA SER A 89 15.80 -5.21 -0.52
C SER A 89 14.41 -5.20 0.13
N TYR A 90 14.37 -4.99 1.45
CA TYR A 90 13.13 -4.79 2.18
C TYR A 90 12.96 -3.31 2.52
N TYR A 91 12.15 -2.61 1.70
CA TYR A 91 11.88 -1.17 1.78
C TYR A 91 13.15 -0.29 1.82
N GLY A 92 14.27 -0.77 1.27
CA GLY A 92 15.59 -0.11 1.36
C GLY A 92 16.24 -0.11 2.75
N ILE A 93 15.53 -0.62 3.78
CA ILE A 93 15.98 -0.75 5.17
C ILE A 93 16.97 -1.89 5.29
N TYR A 94 16.59 -3.07 4.80
CA TYR A 94 17.51 -4.19 4.57
C TYR A 94 17.88 -4.18 3.10
N LYS A 95 19.18 -4.23 2.81
CA LYS A 95 19.68 -4.33 1.44
C LYS A 95 19.41 -5.73 0.89
N GLU A 96 19.43 -5.85 -0.43
CA GLU A 96 19.44 -7.15 -1.08
C GLU A 96 20.63 -7.97 -0.60
N THR A 97 20.45 -9.28 -0.53
CA THR A 97 21.44 -10.19 0.06
C THR A 97 21.16 -11.62 -0.34
N ASP A 98 22.09 -12.52 -0.04
CA ASP A 98 21.90 -13.95 -0.19
C ASP A 98 21.37 -14.52 1.13
N ILE A 99 20.41 -15.45 1.04
CA ILE A 99 19.96 -16.25 2.17
C ILE A 99 20.39 -17.69 1.95
N GLU A 100 21.10 -18.25 2.93
CA GLU A 100 21.50 -19.66 2.97
C GLU A 100 20.52 -20.49 3.81
N PHE A 101 20.28 -21.73 3.37
CA PHE A 101 19.38 -22.68 4.00
C PHE A 101 20.12 -23.93 4.45
N VAL A 102 19.70 -24.51 5.57
CA VAL A 102 20.17 -25.83 6.03
C VAL A 102 19.26 -26.95 5.54
N ASP A 103 17.96 -26.65 5.46
CA ASP A 103 16.90 -27.57 5.06
C ASP A 103 16.03 -26.88 4.01
N VAL A 104 15.73 -27.60 2.94
CA VAL A 104 14.85 -27.14 1.86
C VAL A 104 13.91 -28.29 1.54
N LYS A 105 12.61 -28.02 1.63
CA LYS A 105 11.56 -28.96 1.28
C LYS A 105 10.82 -28.43 0.07
N ILE A 106 10.78 -29.25 -0.97
CA ILE A 106 10.06 -28.99 -2.21
C ILE A 106 9.00 -30.07 -2.43
N ASP A 107 8.03 -29.79 -3.26
CA ASP A 107 7.02 -30.76 -3.67
C ASP A 107 6.74 -30.58 -5.16
N PHE A 108 7.25 -31.52 -5.95
CA PHE A 108 7.33 -31.48 -7.41
C PHE A 108 6.00 -31.54 -8.15
N ARG A 109 4.86 -31.38 -7.46
CA ARG A 109 3.52 -31.46 -8.03
C ARG A 109 3.10 -30.10 -8.57
N PHE A 110 2.91 -30.05 -9.88
CA PHE A 110 2.41 -28.85 -10.56
C PHE A 110 0.93 -28.57 -10.22
N GLU A 111 0.07 -29.60 -10.29
CA GLU A 111 -1.34 -29.49 -9.96
C GLU A 111 -1.57 -29.73 -8.45
N ARG A 112 -1.92 -28.68 -7.71
CA ARG A 112 -2.12 -28.74 -6.25
C ARG A 112 -3.38 -28.05 -5.79
N GLU A 113 -4.18 -28.75 -4.99
CA GLU A 113 -5.35 -28.20 -4.29
C GLU A 113 -4.99 -27.60 -2.91
N ASP A 114 -3.91 -28.08 -2.30
CA ASP A 114 -3.54 -27.86 -0.89
C ASP A 114 -2.83 -26.51 -0.61
N ARG A 115 -2.61 -25.69 -1.64
CA ARG A 115 -2.15 -24.28 -1.54
C ARG A 115 -0.81 -24.11 -0.84
N GLN A 116 0.00 -25.15 -0.78
CA GLN A 116 1.32 -25.05 -0.17
C GLN A 116 2.26 -24.22 -1.05
N PRO A 117 3.23 -23.53 -0.44
CA PRO A 117 4.29 -22.88 -1.19
C PRO A 117 5.14 -23.91 -1.91
N ASP A 118 5.80 -23.45 -2.97
CA ASP A 118 6.62 -24.30 -3.85
C ASP A 118 7.88 -24.78 -3.15
N VAL A 119 8.44 -23.91 -2.31
CA VAL A 119 9.60 -24.22 -1.48
C VAL A 119 9.36 -23.75 -0.05
N ILE A 120 9.65 -24.63 0.90
CA ILE A 120 9.76 -24.32 2.32
C ILE A 120 11.23 -24.48 2.72
N ALA A 121 11.91 -23.38 2.97
CA ALA A 121 13.33 -23.37 3.31
C ALA A 121 13.56 -22.89 4.74
N THR A 122 14.54 -23.47 5.43
CA THR A 122 14.88 -23.15 6.82
C THR A 122 16.35 -22.75 6.93
N THR A 123 16.64 -21.62 7.58
CA THR A 123 18.01 -21.13 7.81
C THR A 123 18.66 -21.78 9.04
N LYS A 124 19.96 -21.54 9.27
CA LYS A 124 20.71 -22.01 10.45
C LYS A 124 20.09 -21.52 11.76
N GLU A 125 19.49 -20.33 11.74
CA GLU A 125 18.81 -19.70 12.88
C GLU A 125 17.34 -20.16 13.04
N ASN A 126 16.94 -21.23 12.34
CA ASN A 126 15.60 -21.79 12.37
C ASN A 126 14.50 -20.84 11.85
N GLN A 127 14.86 -19.90 10.97
CA GLN A 127 13.92 -19.02 10.30
C GLN A 127 13.35 -19.73 9.07
N LYS A 128 12.03 -19.73 8.92
CA LYS A 128 11.33 -20.37 7.81
C LYS A 128 10.97 -19.36 6.72
N TYR A 129 11.27 -19.73 5.48
CA TYR A 129 10.99 -18.98 4.27
C TYR A 129 10.07 -19.80 3.38
N LEU A 130 8.96 -19.17 2.98
CA LEU A 130 8.04 -19.70 1.99
C LEU A 130 8.32 -18.99 0.68
N ILE A 131 8.73 -19.75 -0.34
CA ILE A 131 9.02 -19.20 -1.66
C ILE A 131 7.97 -19.73 -2.62
N VAL A 132 7.37 -18.82 -3.37
CA VAL A 132 6.36 -19.14 -4.38
C VAL A 132 6.78 -18.53 -5.70
N PHE A 133 6.76 -19.37 -6.72
CA PHE A 133 7.03 -19.00 -8.09
C PHE A 133 5.72 -18.70 -8.82
N CYS A 134 5.69 -17.64 -9.62
CA CYS A 134 4.50 -17.23 -10.37
C CYS A 134 4.82 -16.80 -11.80
N PHE A 135 3.77 -16.74 -12.63
CA PHE A 135 3.80 -16.15 -13.96
C PHE A 135 2.67 -15.11 -14.09
N ASP A 136 2.89 -14.06 -14.88
CA ASP A 136 1.90 -13.01 -15.12
C ASP A 136 0.67 -13.59 -15.81
N GLY A 137 -0.52 -13.22 -15.31
CA GLY A 137 -1.78 -13.71 -15.84
C GLY A 137 -2.05 -15.21 -15.59
N TYR A 138 -1.19 -15.90 -14.84
CA TYR A 138 -1.37 -17.31 -14.50
C TYR A 138 -1.54 -17.48 -12.99
N VAL A 139 -2.75 -17.87 -12.58
CA VAL A 139 -3.07 -18.09 -11.17
C VAL A 139 -2.82 -19.56 -10.82
N ARG A 140 -1.64 -19.86 -10.24
CA ARG A 140 -1.31 -21.21 -9.73
C ARG A 140 -2.23 -21.62 -8.57
N HIS A 141 -2.57 -20.67 -7.68
CA HIS A 141 -3.43 -20.90 -6.53
C HIS A 141 -4.75 -20.14 -6.70
N LYS A 142 -5.85 -20.87 -6.91
CA LYS A 142 -7.20 -20.30 -7.07
C LYS A 142 -7.72 -19.55 -5.82
N GLN A 143 -7.02 -19.64 -4.69
CA GLN A 143 -7.44 -19.08 -3.40
C GLN A 143 -6.28 -18.37 -2.69
N SER A 144 -6.59 -17.36 -1.88
CA SER A 144 -5.62 -16.64 -1.07
C SER A 144 -5.05 -17.53 0.05
N PHE A 145 -3.74 -17.45 0.25
CA PHE A 145 -3.01 -18.10 1.35
C PHE A 145 -2.89 -17.13 2.53
N ASP A 146 -3.05 -17.62 3.76
CA ASP A 146 -2.79 -16.82 4.96
C ASP A 146 -1.29 -16.82 5.27
N TYR A 147 -0.64 -15.70 4.94
CA TYR A 147 0.79 -15.49 5.16
C TYR A 147 1.11 -14.79 6.49
N HIS A 148 0.13 -14.68 7.41
CA HIS A 148 0.31 -13.96 8.66
C HIS A 148 1.42 -14.58 9.54
N GLY A 149 2.40 -13.77 9.94
CA GLY A 149 3.54 -14.19 10.75
C GLY A 149 4.57 -15.04 10.00
N LEU A 150 4.45 -15.19 8.68
CA LEU A 150 5.35 -15.99 7.85
C LEU A 150 6.25 -15.10 7.00
N THR A 151 7.47 -15.56 6.72
CA THR A 151 8.32 -14.90 5.73
C THR A 151 8.02 -15.49 4.35
N TYR A 152 7.42 -14.69 3.49
CA TYR A 152 6.88 -15.08 2.20
C TYR A 152 7.50 -14.27 1.07
N LEU A 153 8.21 -14.95 0.18
CA LEU A 153 8.85 -14.40 -1.00
C LEU A 153 8.10 -14.87 -2.26
N LEU A 154 7.64 -13.92 -3.06
CA LEU A 154 7.11 -14.18 -4.40
C LEU A 154 8.20 -13.94 -5.43
N VAL A 155 8.40 -14.89 -6.34
CA VAL A 155 9.39 -14.83 -7.41
C VAL A 155 8.67 -15.01 -8.75
N ASN A 156 8.74 -14.00 -9.62
CA ASN A 156 8.08 -14.02 -10.92
C ASN A 156 9.03 -14.57 -11.98
N LEU A 157 8.61 -15.65 -12.65
CA LEU A 157 9.39 -16.37 -13.65
C LEU A 157 9.01 -16.00 -15.11
N THR A 158 8.07 -15.07 -15.33
CA THR A 158 7.54 -14.72 -16.66
C THR A 158 8.61 -14.35 -17.67
N ARG A 159 9.65 -13.64 -17.23
CA ARG A 159 10.73 -13.16 -18.11
C ARG A 159 11.96 -14.08 -18.12
N GLN A 160 11.86 -15.23 -17.45
CA GLN A 160 13.00 -16.12 -17.22
C GLN A 160 13.02 -17.27 -18.22
N LYS A 161 14.23 -17.75 -18.52
CA LYS A 161 14.47 -18.89 -19.41
C LYS A 161 15.17 -20.00 -18.66
N LEU A 162 15.01 -21.24 -19.12
CA LEU A 162 15.62 -22.41 -18.48
C LEU A 162 17.14 -22.27 -18.28
N ASN A 163 17.86 -21.75 -19.29
CA ASN A 163 19.32 -21.59 -19.24
C ASN A 163 19.81 -20.45 -18.33
N SER A 164 18.97 -19.45 -18.04
CA SER A 164 19.35 -18.32 -17.19
C SER A 164 18.79 -18.43 -15.77
N LEU A 165 17.93 -19.43 -15.52
CA LEU A 165 17.14 -19.53 -14.30
C LEU A 165 18.00 -19.64 -13.04
N GLU A 166 19.08 -20.43 -13.08
CA GLU A 166 19.97 -20.57 -11.93
C GLU A 166 20.64 -19.26 -11.56
N ASN A 167 21.29 -18.59 -12.52
CA ASN A 167 21.91 -17.29 -12.29
C ASN A 167 20.88 -16.24 -11.84
N PHE A 168 19.67 -16.27 -12.41
CA PHE A 168 18.58 -15.43 -11.93
C PHE A 168 18.32 -15.70 -10.45
N LEU A 169 18.02 -16.95 -10.05
CA LEU A 169 17.70 -17.34 -8.67
C LEU A 169 18.80 -16.99 -7.67
N LEU A 170 20.07 -17.14 -8.06
CA LEU A 170 21.22 -17.04 -7.17
C LEU A 170 21.92 -15.68 -7.15
N ALA A 171 21.67 -14.80 -8.12
CA ALA A 171 22.42 -13.54 -8.24
C ALA A 171 21.58 -12.30 -8.59
N SER A 172 20.28 -12.45 -8.91
CA SER A 172 19.42 -11.32 -9.25
C SER A 172 18.37 -11.06 -8.18
N SER A 173 18.10 -9.77 -7.93
CA SER A 173 16.99 -9.30 -7.09
C SER A 173 15.75 -8.88 -7.88
N GLU A 174 15.84 -8.89 -9.22
CA GLU A 174 14.74 -8.52 -10.10
C GLU A 174 13.57 -9.51 -10.02
N ASP A 175 12.36 -9.03 -10.31
CA ASP A 175 11.14 -9.84 -10.35
C ASP A 175 10.83 -10.60 -9.05
N ARG A 176 11.21 -10.02 -7.91
CA ARG A 176 10.99 -10.60 -6.58
C ARG A 176 10.33 -9.61 -5.65
N TYR A 177 9.42 -10.12 -4.85
CA TYR A 177 8.62 -9.28 -3.96
C TYR A 177 8.45 -9.97 -2.61
N TRP A 178 8.81 -9.25 -1.55
CA TRP A 178 8.40 -9.62 -0.20
C TRP A 178 6.91 -9.36 -0.05
N ILE A 179 6.10 -10.42 0.00
CA ILE A 179 4.67 -10.29 0.35
C ILE A 179 4.55 -10.08 1.87
N ASN A 180 5.39 -10.79 2.62
CA ASN A 180 5.50 -10.64 4.05
C ASN A 180 6.92 -11.01 4.51
N ASN A 181 7.47 -10.31 5.50
CA ASN A 181 8.76 -10.68 6.07
C ASN A 181 8.80 -10.31 7.55
N ASP A 182 8.24 -11.20 8.36
CA ASP A 182 8.03 -10.96 9.79
C ASP A 182 9.36 -10.82 10.56
N VAL A 183 10.40 -11.54 10.12
CA VAL A 183 11.76 -11.42 10.68
C VAL A 183 12.29 -10.00 10.50
N TYR A 184 12.30 -9.49 9.26
CA TYR A 184 12.81 -8.16 8.98
C TYR A 184 11.97 -7.08 9.62
N PHE A 185 10.64 -7.22 9.54
CA PHE A 185 9.69 -6.30 10.13
C PHE A 185 9.92 -6.11 11.64
N LYS A 186 10.00 -7.21 12.40
CA LYS A 186 10.28 -7.18 13.85
C LYS A 186 11.66 -6.60 14.17
N GLY A 187 12.63 -6.76 13.26
CA GLY A 187 13.98 -6.24 13.42
C GLY A 187 14.15 -4.75 13.11
N ILE A 188 13.19 -4.07 12.48
CA ILE A 188 13.36 -2.69 11.99
C ILE A 188 13.77 -1.73 13.12
N GLU A 189 13.00 -1.68 14.20
CA GLU A 189 13.26 -0.73 15.29
C GLU A 189 14.61 -0.98 15.96
N LYS A 190 14.98 -2.25 16.15
CA LYS A 190 16.28 -2.64 16.68
C LYS A 190 17.42 -2.16 15.78
N LYS A 191 17.30 -2.38 14.47
CA LYS A 191 18.31 -1.98 13.48
C LYS A 191 18.56 -0.46 13.49
N TYR A 192 17.52 0.36 13.57
CA TYR A 192 17.68 1.81 13.67
C TYR A 192 18.26 2.24 15.02
N ARG A 193 17.86 1.57 16.11
CA ARG A 193 18.40 1.83 17.46
C ARG A 193 19.91 1.60 17.53
N GLU A 194 20.41 0.54 16.88
CA GLU A 194 21.84 0.20 16.84
C GLU A 194 22.70 1.31 16.21
N ILE A 195 22.13 2.09 15.28
CA ILE A 195 22.80 3.25 14.66
C ILE A 195 22.40 4.59 15.31
N GLY A 196 21.86 4.55 16.54
CA GLY A 196 21.50 5.74 17.32
C GLY A 196 20.29 6.50 16.80
N LYS A 197 19.43 5.89 15.97
CA LYS A 197 18.21 6.52 15.44
C LYS A 197 16.98 5.93 16.11
N LEU A 198 16.22 6.75 16.82
CA LEU A 198 14.98 6.33 17.47
C LEU A 198 13.78 6.44 16.51
N VAL A 199 13.24 5.30 16.13
CA VAL A 199 12.05 5.18 15.30
C VAL A 199 11.04 4.25 15.96
N LYS A 200 9.77 4.41 15.59
CA LYS A 200 8.66 3.55 16.01
C LYS A 200 7.83 3.15 14.79
N LEU A 201 7.52 1.86 14.67
CA LEU A 201 6.50 1.38 13.75
C LEU A 201 5.12 1.75 14.30
N VAL A 202 4.37 2.53 13.53
CA VAL A 202 3.03 2.98 13.88
C VAL A 202 2.09 2.57 12.76
N GLN A 203 0.94 1.98 13.10
CA GLN A 203 -0.06 1.64 12.09
C GLN A 203 -0.52 2.89 11.33
N ASP A 204 -0.80 2.74 10.05
CA ASP A 204 -1.27 3.85 9.20
C ASP A 204 -2.59 4.43 9.72
N GLU A 205 -3.47 3.57 10.24
CA GLU A 205 -4.74 3.93 10.88
C GLU A 205 -4.53 4.84 12.09
N GLU A 206 -3.60 4.50 12.98
CA GLU A 206 -3.25 5.35 14.13
C GLU A 206 -2.66 6.70 13.67
N CYS A 207 -1.97 6.72 12.54
CA CYS A 207 -1.43 7.94 11.96
C CYS A 207 -2.52 8.90 11.43
N LYS A 208 -3.71 8.40 11.08
CA LYS A 208 -4.84 9.24 10.59
C LYS A 208 -5.40 10.14 11.70
N GLU A 209 -5.38 9.63 12.94
CA GLU A 209 -5.80 10.33 14.17
C GLU A 209 -4.66 11.12 14.84
N CYS A 210 -3.49 11.16 14.20
CA CYS A 210 -2.35 11.87 14.74
C CYS A 210 -2.59 13.39 14.79
N LYS A 211 -2.43 14.00 15.97
CA LYS A 211 -2.56 15.46 16.19
C LYS A 211 -1.68 16.29 15.25
N ILE A 212 -0.52 15.76 14.87
CA ILE A 212 0.44 16.41 13.97
C ILE A 212 0.49 15.79 12.58
N ARG A 213 -0.61 15.17 12.11
CA ARG A 213 -0.64 14.48 10.80
C ARG A 213 -0.19 15.34 9.62
N TYR A 214 -0.48 16.64 9.65
CA TYR A 214 -0.08 17.60 8.60
C TYR A 214 1.41 17.97 8.67
N SER A 215 2.08 17.65 9.77
CA SER A 215 3.53 17.78 9.98
C SER A 215 4.14 16.41 10.26
N CYS A 216 3.76 15.41 9.47
CA CYS A 216 4.13 14.01 9.70
C CYS A 216 5.64 13.84 9.87
N CYS A 217 6.03 13.12 10.92
CA CYS A 217 7.43 12.89 11.28
C CYS A 217 7.96 11.54 10.79
N ALA A 218 7.24 10.87 9.90
CA ALA A 218 7.67 9.60 9.33
C ALA A 218 8.99 9.75 8.54
N VAL A 219 9.67 8.62 8.32
CA VAL A 219 10.66 8.51 7.24
C VAL A 219 9.93 8.80 5.94
N MET A 220 10.46 9.73 5.16
CA MET A 220 9.85 10.19 3.90
C MET A 220 10.65 9.65 2.73
N LEU A 221 9.95 9.26 1.68
CA LEU A 221 10.49 9.03 0.35
C LEU A 221 10.34 10.32 -0.45
N SER A 222 11.33 10.62 -1.27
CA SER A 222 11.31 11.77 -2.18
C SER A 222 11.26 11.22 -3.59
N ASP A 223 10.16 11.46 -4.29
CA ASP A 223 9.97 10.99 -5.65
C ASP A 223 9.33 12.08 -6.50
N HIS A 224 9.94 12.39 -7.65
CA HIS A 224 9.52 13.45 -8.57
C HIS A 224 9.12 14.78 -7.91
N GLY A 225 9.82 15.17 -6.84
CA GLY A 225 9.56 16.42 -6.09
C GLY A 225 8.45 16.33 -5.04
N PHE A 226 7.77 15.19 -4.92
CA PHE A 226 6.79 14.92 -3.87
C PHE A 226 7.45 14.15 -2.72
N SER A 227 7.11 14.54 -1.49
CA SER A 227 7.57 13.88 -0.27
C SER A 227 6.42 13.12 0.36
N THR A 228 6.50 11.79 0.35
CA THR A 228 5.47 10.91 0.91
C THR A 228 6.06 10.04 2.02
N PRO A 229 5.27 9.65 3.04
CA PRO A 229 5.76 8.73 4.07
C PRO A 229 6.13 7.38 3.47
N LEU A 230 7.23 6.78 3.93
CA LEU A 230 7.54 5.38 3.68
C LEU A 230 6.45 4.51 4.32
N VAL A 231 5.76 3.73 3.49
CA VAL A 231 4.72 2.79 3.91
C VAL A 231 5.26 1.37 3.83
N ILE A 232 5.26 0.67 4.97
CA ILE A 232 5.71 -0.71 5.12
C ILE A 232 4.46 -1.58 5.26
N LYS A 233 4.32 -2.59 4.40
CA LYS A 233 3.25 -3.58 4.50
C LYS A 233 3.78 -4.83 5.19
N ASN A 234 3.07 -5.29 6.22
CA ASN A 234 3.35 -6.55 6.90
C ASN A 234 2.04 -7.12 7.44
N ASN A 235 1.82 -8.43 7.29
CA ASN A 235 0.62 -9.13 7.75
C ASN A 235 -0.70 -8.47 7.28
N GLY A 236 -0.70 -7.93 6.06
CA GLY A 236 -1.86 -7.24 5.48
C GLY A 236 -2.12 -5.82 6.04
N GLN A 237 -1.37 -5.39 7.05
CA GLN A 237 -1.46 -4.06 7.65
C GLN A 237 -0.40 -3.11 7.07
N LEU A 238 -0.69 -1.81 7.10
CA LEU A 238 0.21 -0.76 6.67
C LEU A 238 0.79 -0.03 7.89
N PHE A 239 2.09 0.22 7.83
CA PHE A 239 2.84 0.88 8.89
C PHE A 239 3.64 2.04 8.33
N ARG A 240 3.77 3.09 9.14
CA ARG A 240 4.71 4.19 8.91
C ARG A 240 5.83 4.11 9.93
N LEU A 241 7.03 4.46 9.49
CA LEU A 241 8.20 4.51 10.36
C LEU A 241 8.35 5.91 10.95
N CYS A 242 7.78 6.14 12.13
CA CYS A 242 7.76 7.44 12.80
C CYS A 242 9.09 7.74 13.51
N LYS A 243 9.68 8.93 13.27
CA LYS A 243 10.88 9.39 13.98
C LYS A 243 10.50 9.94 15.36
N THR A 244 10.76 9.18 16.41
CA THR A 244 10.23 9.43 17.76
C THR A 244 10.63 10.78 18.33
N GLU A 245 11.91 11.14 18.24
CA GLU A 245 12.40 12.43 18.77
C GLU A 245 11.79 13.62 18.05
N LYS A 246 11.74 13.56 16.71
CA LYS A 246 11.11 14.59 15.88
C LYS A 246 9.62 14.71 16.19
N TYR A 247 8.94 13.57 16.34
CA TYR A 247 7.53 13.52 16.73
C TYR A 247 7.29 14.22 18.07
N MET A 248 8.10 13.93 19.10
CA MET A 248 7.97 14.57 20.41
C MET A 248 8.18 16.08 20.35
N GLN A 249 9.13 16.55 19.54
CA GLN A 249 9.38 17.98 19.35
C GLN A 249 8.21 18.68 18.65
N GLU A 250 7.72 18.10 17.55
CA GLU A 250 6.58 18.67 16.81
C GLU A 250 5.29 18.63 17.63
N LEU A 251 5.06 17.57 18.42
CA LEU A 251 3.91 17.50 19.32
C LEU A 251 3.96 18.59 20.40
N LYS A 252 5.13 18.88 20.97
CA LYS A 252 5.30 20.00 21.92
C LYS A 252 4.98 21.35 21.27
N LYS A 253 5.47 21.59 20.06
CA LYS A 253 5.16 22.82 19.29
C LYS A 253 3.67 22.94 19.01
N TYR A 254 3.03 21.85 18.58
CA TYR A 254 1.59 21.80 18.35
C TYR A 254 0.79 22.12 19.60
N CYS A 255 1.11 21.50 20.74
CA CYS A 255 0.42 21.78 22.01
C CYS A 255 0.59 23.24 22.45
N LYS A 256 1.78 23.82 22.28
CA LYS A 256 2.04 25.23 22.56
C LYS A 256 1.18 26.14 21.67
N GLN A 257 1.14 25.87 20.36
CA GLN A 257 0.31 26.65 19.42
C GLN A 257 -1.19 26.57 19.76
N GLN A 258 -1.69 25.38 20.12
CA GLN A 258 -3.09 25.21 20.49
C GLN A 258 -3.47 26.02 21.74
N GLU A 259 -2.56 26.11 22.71
CA GLU A 259 -2.77 26.90 23.92
C GLU A 259 -2.79 28.41 23.61
N GLU A 260 -1.85 28.88 22.80
CA GLU A 260 -1.81 30.27 22.34
C GLU A 260 -3.08 30.65 21.55
N ASP A 261 -3.53 29.77 20.65
CA ASP A 261 -4.77 29.96 19.90
C ASP A 261 -6.00 30.00 20.82
N ARG A 262 -6.05 29.16 21.86
CA ARG A 262 -7.13 29.16 22.86
C ARG A 262 -7.19 30.49 23.59
N LEU A 263 -6.07 30.95 24.13
CA LEU A 263 -5.97 32.23 24.84
C LEU A 263 -6.37 33.41 23.93
N CYS A 264 -5.95 33.38 22.66
CA CYS A 264 -6.34 34.38 21.67
C CYS A 264 -7.85 34.39 21.40
N ARG A 265 -8.47 33.22 21.24
CA ARG A 265 -9.93 33.09 21.07
C ARG A 265 -10.69 33.63 22.27
N GLU A 266 -10.25 33.30 23.49
CA GLU A 266 -10.87 33.79 24.74
C GLU A 266 -10.73 35.32 24.89
N ALA A 267 -9.57 35.88 24.57
CA ALA A 267 -9.35 37.33 24.58
C ALA A 267 -10.21 38.06 23.55
N ASN A 268 -10.30 37.53 22.33
CA ASN A 268 -11.16 38.08 21.27
C ASN A 268 -12.64 38.01 21.65
N HIS A 269 -13.08 36.92 22.27
CA HIS A 269 -14.45 36.78 22.78
C HIS A 269 -14.75 37.78 23.90
N ARG A 270 -13.81 38.02 24.83
CA ARG A 270 -13.93 39.08 25.85
C ARG A 270 -14.06 40.47 25.22
N ARG A 271 -13.17 40.83 24.30
CA ARG A 271 -13.23 42.12 23.56
C ARG A 271 -14.55 42.30 22.80
N TRP A 272 -15.08 41.23 22.21
CA TRP A 272 -16.36 41.28 21.52
C TRP A 272 -17.54 41.50 22.48
N LYS A 273 -17.55 40.82 23.64
CA LYS A 273 -18.54 41.03 24.69
C LYS A 273 -18.51 42.46 25.25
N GLU A 274 -17.32 43.00 25.52
CA GLU A 274 -17.15 44.39 25.97
C GLU A 274 -17.72 45.37 24.93
N LYS A 275 -17.44 45.17 23.64
CA LYS A 275 -18.01 45.98 22.55
C LYS A 275 -19.54 45.89 22.47
N LEU A 276 -20.13 44.72 22.75
CA LEU A 276 -21.59 44.58 22.79
C LEU A 276 -22.21 45.32 23.97
N LEU A 277 -21.61 45.24 25.16
CA LEU A 277 -22.06 45.97 26.34
C LEU A 277 -21.95 47.48 26.14
N ALA A 278 -20.81 47.95 25.62
CA ALA A 278 -20.59 49.36 25.30
C ALA A 278 -21.54 49.91 24.22
N ARG A 279 -22.13 49.07 23.36
CA ARG A 279 -23.20 49.48 22.43
C ARG A 279 -24.58 49.55 23.09
N ARG A 280 -24.83 48.81 24.18
CA ARG A 280 -26.09 48.85 24.93
C ARG A 280 -26.17 50.03 25.91
N GLU A 281 -25.04 50.53 26.42
CA GLU A 281 -25.02 51.70 27.30
C GLU A 281 -25.57 53.00 26.66
N PRO A 282 -25.23 53.38 25.41
CA PRO A 282 -25.82 54.57 24.79
C PRO A 282 -27.32 54.40 24.47
N GLU A 283 -27.81 53.19 24.24
CA GLU A 283 -29.25 52.93 24.03
C GLU A 283 -30.09 53.02 25.33
N ASN A 284 -29.48 52.75 26.49
CA ASN A 284 -30.15 52.88 27.78
C ASN A 284 -30.15 54.31 28.33
N LEU A 285 -29.16 55.15 27.98
CA LEU A 285 -29.14 56.58 28.30
C LEU A 285 -30.17 57.40 27.49
N LEU A 286 -30.54 56.93 26.29
CA LEU A 286 -31.60 57.56 25.48
C LEU A 286 -33.02 57.15 25.89
N LYS A 287 -33.19 56.06 26.66
CA LYS A 287 -34.50 55.59 27.12
C LYS A 287 -34.92 56.12 28.50
N SER A 288 -34.02 56.78 29.25
CA SER A 288 -34.32 57.34 30.57
C SER A 288 -34.83 58.79 30.56
N THR A 289 -34.96 59.41 29.39
CA THR A 289 -35.28 60.85 29.29
C THR A 289 -36.34 61.16 28.24
N SER A 290 -37.57 60.65 28.43
CA SER A 290 -38.82 61.39 28.15
C SER A 290 -40.03 60.48 28.39
N CYS A 291 -40.45 60.37 29.65
CA CYS A 291 -41.85 60.08 29.96
C CYS A 291 -42.56 61.42 30.13
N SER A 292 -43.28 61.86 29.10
CA SER A 292 -44.51 62.64 29.24
C SER A 292 -45.09 62.95 27.87
N GLU A 293 -46.33 62.48 27.68
CA GLU A 293 -47.37 63.14 26.86
C GLU A 293 -47.25 62.97 25.33
N ILE A 294 -48.27 62.58 24.54
CA ILE A 294 -49.73 62.66 24.68
C ILE A 294 -50.39 61.81 23.55
N TYR A 295 -51.49 61.14 23.89
CA TYR A 295 -52.69 60.76 23.11
C TYR A 295 -52.55 59.76 21.92
N SER A 296 -53.03 58.52 22.05
CA SER A 296 -54.45 58.05 22.09
C SER A 296 -55.12 58.00 20.72
N ILE A 297 -55.48 56.79 20.26
CA ILE A 297 -56.82 56.38 19.81
C ILE A 297 -56.88 54.83 19.62
N ASN A 298 -57.69 54.21 20.50
CA ASN A 298 -58.64 53.07 20.37
C ASN A 298 -58.17 51.68 19.90
N GLN A 299 -58.26 50.64 20.76
CA GLN A 299 -59.39 49.68 20.95
C GLN A 299 -59.55 48.76 19.71
N ASP A 300 -59.55 47.43 19.76
CA ASP A 300 -59.85 46.46 20.82
C ASP A 300 -59.08 45.13 20.62
N THR A 301 -58.87 44.43 21.72
CA THR A 301 -58.59 43.00 21.84
C THR A 301 -59.76 42.18 21.26
N SER A 302 -59.57 41.09 20.50
CA SER A 302 -59.05 39.81 20.99
C SER A 302 -58.80 38.82 19.84
N GLY A 303 -57.69 38.07 19.86
CA GLY A 303 -57.50 36.89 19.01
C GLY A 303 -56.07 36.38 18.94
N CYS A 304 -55.70 35.54 19.90
CA CYS A 304 -54.60 34.55 19.92
C CYS A 304 -53.66 34.43 18.70
N SER A 305 -52.35 34.53 18.94
CA SER A 305 -51.31 33.51 18.67
C SER A 305 -49.96 34.08 18.20
N ASP A 306 -48.92 33.38 18.64
CA ASP A 306 -47.49 33.60 18.44
C ASP A 306 -47.05 34.13 17.07
N VAL A 307 -46.14 35.12 17.05
CA VAL A 307 -45.25 35.34 15.91
C VAL A 307 -43.80 35.45 16.36
N LYS A 308 -43.04 34.48 15.84
CA LYS A 308 -41.62 34.18 15.96
C LYS A 308 -40.72 35.34 15.51
N VAL A 309 -39.63 35.54 16.23
CA VAL A 309 -38.45 36.28 15.76
C VAL A 309 -37.90 35.57 14.52
N ILE A 310 -37.80 36.32 13.42
CA ILE A 310 -37.35 35.84 12.11
C ILE A 310 -35.86 35.43 12.19
N ASP A 311 -35.60 34.14 12.02
CA ASP A 311 -34.27 33.55 11.84
C ASP A 311 -33.75 33.90 10.44
N LEU A 312 -32.84 34.86 10.34
CA LEU A 312 -32.24 35.26 9.07
C LEU A 312 -31.20 34.22 8.64
N GLU A 313 -31.61 33.31 7.73
CA GLU A 313 -30.85 32.14 7.27
C GLU A 313 -29.41 32.44 6.80
N ARG A 314 -28.50 31.49 7.13
CA ARG A 314 -27.10 31.47 6.62
C ARG A 314 -27.10 31.01 5.15
N THR A 315 -26.81 31.93 4.23
CA THR A 315 -26.70 31.64 2.79
C THR A 315 -25.36 32.12 2.22
N CYS A 316 -24.88 31.49 1.15
CA CYS A 316 -23.61 31.87 0.49
C CYS A 316 -23.59 33.34 0.03
N PHE A 317 -24.75 33.93 -0.25
CA PHE A 317 -24.88 35.36 -0.62
C PHE A 317 -24.43 36.31 0.49
N ASN A 318 -24.62 35.90 1.74
CA ASN A 318 -24.38 36.71 2.93
C ASN A 318 -22.98 36.48 3.53
N CYS A 319 -22.04 35.86 2.79
CA CYS A 319 -20.68 35.55 3.25
C CYS A 319 -19.61 36.50 2.64
N GLU A 320 -18.71 37.08 3.44
CA GLU A 320 -17.60 37.98 3.03
C GLU A 320 -16.59 37.33 2.09
N MET A 321 -16.37 36.01 2.23
CA MET A 321 -15.48 35.25 1.34
C MET A 321 -16.01 35.11 -0.10
N ASN A 322 -17.22 35.59 -0.36
CA ASN A 322 -17.86 35.52 -1.66
C ASN A 322 -17.75 36.89 -2.37
N LEU A 323 -16.60 37.11 -3.01
CA LEU A 323 -16.38 38.22 -3.95
C LEU A 323 -15.88 37.66 -5.29
N GLY A 324 -16.64 37.94 -6.35
CA GLY A 324 -16.32 37.55 -7.74
C GLY A 324 -17.18 36.39 -8.21
N TRP A 325 -17.94 36.61 -9.28
CA TRP A 325 -18.88 35.66 -9.86
C TRP A 325 -18.30 34.24 -10.04
N ALA A 326 -19.05 33.26 -9.55
CA ALA A 326 -18.92 31.82 -9.81
C ALA A 326 -17.55 31.17 -9.50
N HIS A 327 -17.33 30.78 -8.24
CA HIS A 327 -16.93 29.41 -7.82
C HIS A 327 -16.52 29.41 -6.35
N CYS A 328 -17.27 28.70 -5.50
CA CYS A 328 -16.86 28.38 -4.14
C CYS A 328 -16.06 27.06 -4.20
N ALA A 329 -14.74 27.14 -4.38
CA ALA A 329 -13.88 25.96 -4.52
C ALA A 329 -12.89 25.84 -3.36
N ILE A 330 -13.35 25.90 -2.11
CA ILE A 330 -12.51 25.54 -0.95
C ILE A 330 -13.37 24.85 0.12
N CYS A 331 -13.79 23.61 -0.17
CA CYS A 331 -14.12 22.57 0.80
C CYS A 331 -13.95 21.22 0.09
N SER A 332 -13.11 20.34 0.64
CA SER A 332 -12.75 18.98 0.18
C SER A 332 -12.11 18.88 -1.22
N GLY A 333 -10.97 18.19 -1.27
CA GLY A 333 -10.14 18.01 -2.47
C GLY A 333 -10.72 17.08 -3.53
N GLU A 334 -11.88 17.39 -4.08
CA GLU A 334 -12.37 16.82 -5.34
C GLU A 334 -12.91 17.94 -6.23
N ARG A 335 -12.46 17.97 -7.49
CA ARG A 335 -12.93 18.92 -8.50
C ARG A 335 -14.38 18.59 -8.87
N PHE A 336 -15.34 19.10 -8.11
CA PHE A 336 -16.75 19.09 -8.48
C PHE A 336 -17.07 20.31 -9.37
N PHE A 337 -17.34 20.07 -10.65
CA PHE A 337 -18.05 21.03 -11.50
C PHE A 337 -19.55 20.82 -11.33
N GLY A 338 -20.20 21.62 -10.48
CA GLY A 338 -21.64 21.57 -10.26
C GLY A 338 -22.14 22.79 -9.47
N ARG A 339 -23.39 23.22 -9.72
CA ARG A 339 -24.00 24.36 -9.02
C ARG A 339 -24.14 24.08 -7.53
N VAL A 340 -23.55 24.95 -6.71
CA VAL A 340 -23.61 24.93 -5.23
C VAL A 340 -25.05 25.10 -4.77
N SER A 341 -25.56 24.22 -3.90
CA SER A 341 -26.91 24.34 -3.33
C SER A 341 -26.93 25.34 -2.15
N PRO A 342 -28.02 26.11 -1.94
CA PRO A 342 -28.10 27.09 -0.86
C PRO A 342 -27.87 26.52 0.55
N GLU A 343 -28.11 25.22 0.74
CA GLU A 343 -28.04 24.54 2.03
C GLU A 343 -26.59 24.28 2.50
N GLN A 344 -25.63 24.19 1.59
CA GLN A 344 -24.21 23.96 1.91
C GLN A 344 -23.61 25.13 2.74
N ALA A 345 -24.19 26.33 2.64
CA ALA A 345 -23.81 27.48 3.46
C ALA A 345 -24.09 27.29 4.96
N LYS A 346 -25.08 26.46 5.32
CA LYS A 346 -25.46 26.22 6.72
C LYS A 346 -24.37 25.46 7.48
N GLN A 347 -23.57 24.64 6.77
CA GLN A 347 -22.55 23.76 7.34
C GLN A 347 -21.10 24.18 7.02
N CYS A 348 -20.89 25.30 6.32
CA CYS A 348 -19.57 25.76 5.93
C CYS A 348 -18.77 26.29 7.14
N PRO A 349 -17.61 25.69 7.50
CA PRO A 349 -16.81 26.11 8.65
C PRO A 349 -16.10 27.45 8.43
N SER A 350 -15.97 27.89 7.18
CA SER A 350 -15.32 29.16 6.81
C SER A 350 -16.30 30.32 6.61
N PHE A 351 -17.60 30.16 6.95
CA PHE A 351 -18.60 31.20 6.76
C PHE A 351 -18.32 32.45 7.62
N THR A 352 -18.20 33.61 6.97
CA THR A 352 -18.00 34.92 7.62
C THR A 352 -19.08 35.88 7.13
N ARG A 353 -19.95 36.43 7.98
CA ARG A 353 -21.13 37.21 7.52
C ARG A 353 -20.73 38.60 7.00
N LYS A 354 -21.24 39.01 5.84
CA LYS A 354 -21.09 40.38 5.32
C LYS A 354 -21.65 41.36 6.34
N LYS A 355 -20.85 42.34 6.73
CA LYS A 355 -21.34 43.47 7.51
C LYS A 355 -22.24 44.34 6.62
N PRO A 356 -23.40 44.80 7.12
CA PRO A 356 -24.30 45.68 6.38
C PRO A 356 -23.65 46.99 6.00
#